data_AF-A0A1Z9FE58-F1
#
_entry.id   AF-A0A1Z9FE58-F1
#
_cell.length_a   1.000
_cell.length_b   1.000
_cell.length_c   1.000
_cell.angle_alpha   90.00
_cell.angle_beta   90.00
_cell.angle_gamma   90.00
#
_symmetry.space_group_name_H-M   'P 1'
#
loop_
_entity.id
_entity.type
_entity.pdbx_description
1 polymer ?
#
loop_
_entity_poly.entity_id
_entity_poly.type
_entity_poly.pdbx_seq_one_letter_code
_entity_poly.pdbx_strand_id
1 'polypeptide(L)'
;MPTLTLADLKESVPKTGFFADREWIWSPEPFQLSKNQKKILSRLGRPLHRFQCASDELYRLSSEGRRPEWIAKLLDAGKPDWMIAHQRSSEQRNVIPRVIRPDLLLTENGFIASELDGVPGGIGTLAWLSQTYEEAGFEVFGGAKGMLDGFASLFEDGAEILVSEESNDYRPEMDWLAAELGEKFTVHQAEKWEASKRECYRFFELFDWKSIPAIRELARSGKITPPLKPHFEEKLWLALFWAPSLRKIWEKELRGSHLQILKKLIPYGWPVDPSEIPPHAAIPRLEVSSWDEVGEFSQKDRRLVLKVSGFSDLAWGSRGVMIGHDEPLERWRTAVNDAQSQFMIQPRVMQEFKETKLVEHPYFEPKTGEIRTMEGRVRLCPYYFVSQEGQSSLGGCLATIVPADKKKIHGMRDGILVPCM
;
A
#
# COMPACT_ATOMS: atom_id res chain seq x y z
N MET A 1 24.47 -22.22 -13.89
CA MET A 1 23.72 -21.36 -12.96
C MET A 1 23.31 -20.13 -13.74
N PRO A 2 22.11 -19.56 -13.51
CA PRO A 2 21.77 -18.24 -14.04
C PRO A 2 22.90 -17.26 -13.70
N THR A 3 23.34 -16.47 -14.68
CA THR A 3 24.38 -15.47 -14.46
C THR A 3 23.86 -14.17 -15.02
N LEU A 4 23.52 -13.24 -14.14
CA LEU A 4 23.12 -11.88 -14.50
C LEU A 4 24.22 -10.93 -14.04
N THR A 5 24.84 -10.20 -14.97
CA THR A 5 25.91 -9.25 -14.66
C THR A 5 25.35 -7.84 -14.46
N LEU A 6 26.15 -6.97 -13.83
CA LEU A 6 25.81 -5.55 -13.71
C LEU A 6 25.67 -4.88 -15.08
N ALA A 7 26.44 -5.33 -16.09
CA ALA A 7 26.35 -4.81 -17.45
C ALA A 7 24.99 -5.17 -18.08
N ASP A 8 24.59 -6.44 -17.99
CA ASP A 8 23.28 -6.90 -18.51
C ASP A 8 22.11 -6.11 -17.91
N LEU A 9 22.17 -5.85 -16.59
CA LEU A 9 21.17 -5.04 -15.90
C LEU A 9 21.17 -3.59 -16.38
N LYS A 10 22.33 -2.96 -16.51
CA LYS A 10 22.43 -1.56 -16.96
C LYS A 10 22.01 -1.38 -18.42
N GLU A 11 22.31 -2.36 -19.27
CA GLU A 11 21.96 -2.34 -20.69
C GLU A 11 20.48 -2.62 -20.96
N SER A 12 19.82 -3.39 -20.09
CA SER A 12 18.39 -3.73 -20.21
C SER A 12 17.45 -2.65 -19.68
N VAL A 13 17.94 -1.66 -18.93
CA VAL A 13 17.12 -0.56 -18.40
C VAL A 13 16.65 0.34 -19.55
N PRO A 14 15.36 0.73 -19.59
CA PRO A 14 14.86 1.69 -20.56
C PRO A 14 15.63 3.01 -20.49
N LYS A 15 15.86 3.66 -21.64
CA LYS A 15 16.62 4.93 -21.72
C LYS A 15 16.07 6.03 -20.82
N THR A 16 14.76 6.04 -20.58
CA THR A 16 14.05 7.00 -19.72
C THR A 16 14.09 6.63 -18.23
N GLY A 17 14.60 5.44 -17.88
CA GLY A 17 14.51 4.87 -16.54
C GLY A 17 13.08 4.46 -16.15
N PHE A 18 12.93 3.94 -14.92
CA PHE A 18 11.62 3.66 -14.30
C PHE A 18 11.19 4.74 -13.30
N PHE A 19 12.15 5.44 -12.69
CA PHE A 19 11.91 6.59 -11.83
C PHE A 19 12.77 7.76 -12.27
N ALA A 20 12.21 8.97 -12.22
CA ALA A 20 13.02 10.19 -12.35
C ALA A 20 14.07 10.22 -11.21
N ASP A 21 15.35 10.16 -11.58
CA ASP A 21 16.51 10.38 -10.68
C ASP A 21 16.69 9.42 -9.47
N ARG A 22 16.13 8.20 -9.52
CA ARG A 22 16.39 7.17 -8.49
C ARG A 22 17.16 5.96 -9.03
N GLU A 23 18.43 5.92 -8.66
CA GLU A 23 19.24 4.70 -8.70
C GLU A 23 18.92 3.86 -7.46
N TRP A 24 18.48 2.62 -7.65
CA TRP A 24 18.50 1.60 -6.59
C TRP A 24 19.75 0.72 -6.74
N ILE A 25 20.03 -0.10 -5.74
CA ILE A 25 21.15 -1.03 -5.77
C ILE A 25 20.77 -2.29 -6.56
N TRP A 26 21.56 -2.61 -7.58
CA TRP A 26 21.38 -3.80 -8.41
C TRP A 26 21.79 -5.09 -7.69
N SER A 27 21.18 -6.22 -8.05
CA SER A 27 21.50 -7.54 -7.50
C SER A 27 21.69 -8.57 -8.60
N PRO A 28 22.57 -9.57 -8.43
CA PRO A 28 22.73 -10.66 -9.38
C PRO A 28 21.60 -11.70 -9.33
N GLU A 29 20.74 -11.70 -8.30
CA GLU A 29 19.70 -12.72 -8.12
C GLU A 29 18.39 -12.17 -7.54
N PRO A 30 17.23 -12.81 -7.83
CA PRO A 30 15.96 -12.46 -7.20
C PRO A 30 15.95 -12.77 -5.70
N PHE A 31 14.97 -12.22 -4.98
CA PHE A 31 14.78 -12.55 -3.57
C PHE A 31 14.12 -13.93 -3.40
N GLN A 32 14.84 -14.89 -2.82
CA GLN A 32 14.33 -16.25 -2.61
C GLN A 32 13.24 -16.30 -1.52
N LEU A 33 12.04 -16.71 -1.91
CA LEU A 33 10.97 -17.08 -0.99
C LEU A 33 11.00 -18.58 -0.70
N SER A 34 10.81 -18.94 0.57
CA SER A 34 10.51 -20.32 0.95
C SER A 34 9.18 -20.80 0.37
N LYS A 35 9.02 -22.13 0.23
CA LYS A 35 7.76 -22.76 -0.24
C LYS A 35 6.54 -22.32 0.57
N ASN A 36 6.70 -22.15 1.89
CA ASN A 36 5.61 -21.70 2.76
C ASN A 36 5.25 -20.22 2.50
N GLN A 37 6.25 -19.36 2.33
CA GLN A 37 6.02 -17.95 1.99
C GLN A 37 5.30 -17.79 0.65
N LYS A 38 5.75 -18.48 -0.41
CA LYS A 38 5.04 -18.51 -1.70
C LYS A 38 3.57 -18.93 -1.52
N LYS A 39 3.31 -20.02 -0.81
CA LYS A 39 1.94 -20.52 -0.54
C LYS A 39 1.07 -19.50 0.19
N ILE A 40 1.61 -18.77 1.16
CA ILE A 40 0.87 -17.73 1.88
C ILE A 40 0.55 -16.57 0.95
N LEU A 41 1.54 -16.06 0.21
CA LEU A 41 1.38 -14.94 -0.71
C LEU A 41 0.38 -15.28 -1.83
N SER A 42 0.45 -16.46 -2.45
CA SER A 42 -0.51 -16.86 -3.49
C SER A 42 -1.96 -16.92 -2.98
N ARG A 43 -2.18 -17.11 -1.68
CA ARG A 43 -3.51 -17.24 -1.07
C ARG A 43 -4.05 -15.94 -0.49
N LEU A 44 -3.26 -14.86 -0.47
CA LEU A 44 -3.58 -13.65 0.27
C LEU A 44 -4.49 -12.67 -0.50
N GLY A 45 -4.48 -12.70 -1.84
CA GLY A 45 -5.32 -11.82 -2.66
C GLY A 45 -6.81 -11.89 -2.32
N ARG A 46 -7.36 -13.11 -2.19
CA ARG A 46 -8.80 -13.28 -1.90
C ARG A 46 -9.21 -12.77 -0.51
N PRO A 47 -8.50 -13.08 0.59
CA PRO A 47 -8.74 -12.46 1.89
C PRO A 47 -8.69 -10.93 1.87
N LEU A 48 -7.70 -10.33 1.20
CA LEU A 48 -7.56 -8.86 1.12
C LEU A 48 -8.69 -8.23 0.29
N HIS A 49 -9.02 -8.81 -0.85
CA HIS A 49 -10.15 -8.37 -1.66
C HIS A 49 -11.44 -8.40 -0.85
N ARG A 50 -11.71 -9.50 -0.13
CA ARG A 50 -12.89 -9.60 0.74
C ARG A 50 -12.87 -8.62 1.90
N PHE A 51 -11.70 -8.27 2.42
CA PHE A 51 -11.56 -7.21 3.42
C PHE A 51 -11.95 -5.85 2.84
N GLN A 52 -11.46 -5.48 1.66
CA GLN A 52 -11.88 -4.25 0.97
C GLN A 52 -13.39 -4.21 0.68
N CYS A 53 -13.97 -5.30 0.17
CA CYS A 53 -15.43 -5.36 -0.04
C CYS A 53 -16.22 -5.16 1.26
N ALA A 54 -15.79 -5.81 2.36
CA ALA A 54 -16.46 -5.71 3.65
C ALA A 54 -16.30 -4.30 4.26
N SER A 55 -15.14 -3.68 4.09
CA SER A 55 -14.88 -2.30 4.47
C SER A 55 -15.78 -1.32 3.73
N ASP A 56 -15.93 -1.49 2.41
CA ASP A 56 -16.85 -0.67 1.59
C ASP A 56 -18.30 -0.78 2.07
N GLU A 57 -18.77 -2.01 2.26
CA GLU A 57 -20.11 -2.28 2.74
C GLU A 57 -20.34 -1.68 4.14
N LEU A 58 -19.35 -1.82 5.03
CA LEU A 58 -19.41 -1.28 6.38
C LEU A 58 -19.46 0.26 6.37
N TYR A 59 -18.64 0.91 5.55
CA TYR A 59 -18.68 2.36 5.35
C TYR A 59 -20.07 2.81 4.89
N ARG A 60 -20.60 2.18 3.84
CA ARG A 60 -21.90 2.53 3.27
C ARG A 60 -23.06 2.31 4.25
N LEU A 61 -23.07 1.18 4.96
CA LEU A 61 -24.12 0.94 5.96
C LEU A 61 -24.01 1.88 7.16
N SER A 62 -22.80 2.34 7.50
CA SER A 62 -22.59 3.36 8.54
C SER A 62 -23.14 4.72 8.11
N SER A 63 -22.90 5.14 6.86
CA SER A 63 -23.44 6.40 6.33
C SER A 63 -24.97 6.38 6.14
N GLU A 64 -25.56 5.20 5.95
CA GLU A 64 -27.02 4.97 5.92
C GLU A 64 -27.66 4.86 7.33
N GLY A 65 -26.89 4.94 8.42
CA GLY A 65 -27.40 4.78 9.79
C GLY A 65 -27.79 3.33 10.17
N ARG A 66 -27.39 2.34 9.36
CA ARG A 66 -27.68 0.90 9.55
C ARG A 66 -26.57 0.15 10.29
N ARG A 67 -25.45 0.84 10.52
CA ARG A 67 -24.32 0.48 11.37
C ARG A 67 -23.93 1.73 12.17
N PRO A 68 -23.10 1.61 13.23
CA PRO A 68 -22.68 2.76 14.01
C PRO A 68 -22.13 3.87 13.12
N GLU A 69 -22.72 5.07 13.20
CA GLU A 69 -22.42 6.19 12.30
C GLU A 69 -20.99 6.74 12.44
N TRP A 70 -20.37 6.50 13.60
CA TRP A 70 -19.01 6.98 13.88
C TRP A 70 -17.98 6.43 12.89
N ILE A 71 -18.23 5.27 12.27
CA ILE A 71 -17.31 4.66 11.30
C ILE A 71 -17.21 5.54 10.05
N ALA A 72 -18.35 5.90 9.45
CA ALA A 72 -18.39 6.81 8.31
C ALA A 72 -17.89 8.20 8.71
N LYS A 73 -18.32 8.75 9.86
CA LYS A 73 -17.85 10.06 10.34
C LYS A 73 -16.33 10.14 10.46
N LEU A 74 -15.69 9.10 11.02
CA LEU A 74 -14.24 9.00 11.12
C LEU A 74 -13.58 8.89 9.74
N LEU A 75 -14.13 8.04 8.86
CA LEU A 75 -13.63 7.88 7.49
C LEU A 75 -13.99 9.05 6.57
N ASP A 76 -14.79 10.02 6.99
CA ASP A 76 -15.09 11.24 6.21
C ASP A 76 -14.30 12.46 6.72
N ALA A 77 -13.57 12.32 7.84
CA ALA A 77 -12.73 13.37 8.41
C ALA A 77 -11.76 13.95 7.36
N GLY A 78 -11.73 15.28 7.25
CA GLY A 78 -10.87 16.01 6.32
C GLY A 78 -11.26 15.98 4.84
N LYS A 79 -12.29 15.22 4.46
CA LYS A 79 -12.65 15.02 3.04
C LYS A 79 -13.65 16.05 2.54
N PRO A 80 -13.59 16.43 1.25
CA PRO A 80 -14.52 17.39 0.68
C PRO A 80 -15.91 16.77 0.46
N ASP A 81 -16.96 17.55 0.72
CA ASP A 81 -18.35 17.12 0.65
C ASP A 81 -18.73 16.44 -0.68
N TRP A 82 -18.20 16.94 -1.80
CA TRP A 82 -18.52 16.38 -3.12
C TRP A 82 -18.02 14.94 -3.27
N MET A 83 -16.87 14.61 -2.66
CA MET A 83 -16.27 13.28 -2.73
C MET A 83 -16.95 12.35 -1.74
N ILE A 84 -17.37 12.86 -0.57
CA ILE A 84 -18.25 12.16 0.37
C ILE A 84 -19.58 11.81 -0.31
N ALA A 85 -20.20 12.76 -1.02
CA ALA A 85 -21.43 12.52 -1.77
C ALA A 85 -21.22 11.49 -2.90
N HIS A 86 -20.11 11.58 -3.63
CA HIS A 86 -19.77 10.63 -4.69
C HIS A 86 -19.60 9.21 -4.16
N GLN A 87 -18.75 8.98 -3.16
CA GLN A 87 -18.50 7.62 -2.64
C GLN A 87 -19.74 6.96 -2.00
N ARG A 88 -20.75 7.76 -1.60
CA ARG A 88 -22.03 7.28 -1.07
C ARG A 88 -23.11 7.08 -2.14
N SER A 89 -22.86 7.46 -3.39
CA SER A 89 -23.86 7.37 -4.46
C SER A 89 -24.21 5.91 -4.78
N SER A 90 -25.40 5.69 -5.35
CA SER A 90 -25.87 4.36 -5.74
C SER A 90 -24.93 3.69 -6.74
N GLU A 91 -24.34 4.47 -7.63
CA GLU A 91 -23.45 4.03 -8.71
C GLU A 91 -22.10 3.55 -8.18
N GLN A 92 -21.68 4.02 -6.98
CA GLN A 92 -20.42 3.62 -6.34
C GLN A 92 -20.55 2.38 -5.45
N ARG A 93 -21.74 1.77 -5.39
CA ARG A 93 -21.96 0.53 -4.65
C ARG A 93 -21.20 -0.62 -5.29
N ASN A 94 -20.39 -1.32 -4.50
CA ASN A 94 -19.52 -2.42 -4.95
C ASN A 94 -18.43 -2.01 -5.96
N VAL A 95 -18.23 -0.71 -6.20
CA VAL A 95 -17.09 -0.22 -6.96
C VAL A 95 -15.90 -0.15 -6.02
N ILE A 96 -14.91 -0.99 -6.28
CA ILE A 96 -13.76 -1.26 -5.40
C ILE A 96 -12.45 -1.23 -6.20
N PRO A 97 -11.28 -1.03 -5.54
CA PRO A 97 -9.99 -1.09 -6.21
C PRO A 97 -9.77 -2.45 -6.89
N ARG A 98 -9.25 -2.41 -8.13
CA ARG A 98 -9.00 -3.61 -8.93
C ARG A 98 -7.54 -4.09 -8.88
N VAL A 99 -6.65 -3.29 -8.28
CA VAL A 99 -5.29 -3.68 -7.94
C VAL A 99 -5.16 -3.65 -6.42
N ILE A 100 -4.60 -4.71 -5.86
CA ILE A 100 -4.37 -4.85 -4.42
C ILE A 100 -2.87 -5.05 -4.22
N ARG A 101 -2.23 -4.12 -3.51
CA ARG A 101 -0.83 -4.23 -3.11
C ARG A 101 -0.69 -4.00 -1.61
N PRO A 102 -0.60 -5.06 -0.78
CA PRO A 102 -0.20 -4.90 0.59
C PRO A 102 1.32 -4.69 0.66
N ASP A 103 1.76 -3.79 1.51
CA ASP A 103 3.18 -3.67 1.84
C ASP A 103 3.46 -4.54 3.06
N LEU A 104 4.24 -5.61 2.86
CA LEU A 104 4.44 -6.67 3.85
C LEU A 104 5.86 -6.65 4.39
N LEU A 105 6.00 -6.34 5.68
CA LEU A 105 7.26 -6.51 6.40
C LEU A 105 7.50 -7.99 6.68
N LEU A 106 8.69 -8.47 6.35
CA LEU A 106 9.09 -9.84 6.63
C LEU A 106 9.60 -9.96 8.08
N THR A 107 8.99 -10.87 8.85
CA THR A 107 9.29 -11.12 10.28
C THR A 107 9.67 -12.58 10.50
N GLU A 108 10.19 -12.92 11.68
CA GLU A 108 10.47 -14.32 12.07
C GLU A 108 9.24 -15.23 11.94
N ASN A 109 8.05 -14.68 12.21
CA ASN A 109 6.80 -15.43 12.29
C ASN A 109 5.91 -15.33 11.03
N GLY A 110 6.43 -14.77 9.93
CA GLY A 110 5.68 -14.55 8.70
C GLY A 110 5.66 -13.08 8.28
N PHE A 111 4.50 -12.58 7.90
CA PHE A 111 4.34 -11.24 7.31
C PHE A 111 3.49 -10.34 8.18
N ILE A 112 3.85 -9.05 8.22
CA ILE A 112 3.05 -8.00 8.85
C ILE A 112 2.76 -6.92 7.81
N ALA A 113 1.49 -6.59 7.59
CA ALA A 113 1.09 -5.48 6.73
C ALA A 113 1.41 -4.13 7.40
N SER A 114 2.23 -3.32 6.74
CA SER A 114 2.44 -1.92 7.12
C SER A 114 1.37 -1.00 6.55
N GLU A 115 0.86 -1.34 5.38
CA GLU A 115 -0.22 -0.64 4.67
C GLU A 115 -0.86 -1.52 3.60
N LEU A 116 -2.00 -1.04 3.07
CA LEU A 116 -2.62 -1.53 1.85
C LEU A 116 -2.65 -0.33 0.91
N ASP A 117 -1.84 -0.35 -0.15
CA ASP A 117 -1.71 0.80 -1.05
C ASP A 117 -2.97 0.96 -1.90
N GLY A 118 -3.53 2.17 -1.89
CA GLY A 118 -4.72 2.56 -2.63
C GLY A 118 -4.43 2.88 -4.11
N VAL A 119 -3.19 3.27 -4.45
CA VAL A 119 -2.74 3.65 -5.80
C VAL A 119 -1.33 3.09 -6.05
N PRO A 120 -1.20 1.77 -6.24
CA PRO A 120 0.10 1.13 -6.18
C PRO A 120 0.99 1.44 -7.40
N GLY A 121 2.12 2.11 -7.17
CA GLY A 121 3.26 2.16 -8.10
C GLY A 121 4.05 0.86 -8.14
N GLY A 122 5.06 0.74 -9.01
CA GLY A 122 5.93 -0.44 -9.09
C GLY A 122 5.44 -1.59 -9.99
N ILE A 123 4.33 -1.41 -10.71
CA ILE A 123 3.78 -2.40 -11.65
C ILE A 123 4.70 -2.62 -12.86
N GLY A 124 5.07 -1.55 -13.57
CA GLY A 124 5.94 -1.62 -14.74
C GLY A 124 7.38 -2.01 -14.37
N THR A 125 7.88 -1.48 -13.26
CA THR A 125 9.20 -1.80 -12.71
C THR A 125 9.30 -3.29 -12.39
N LEU A 126 8.30 -3.86 -11.70
CA LEU A 126 8.30 -5.29 -11.40
C LEU A 126 8.10 -6.14 -12.65
N ALA A 127 7.29 -5.70 -13.62
CA ALA A 127 7.12 -6.40 -14.89
C ALA A 127 8.46 -6.52 -15.63
N TRP A 128 9.18 -5.41 -15.79
CA TRP A 128 10.51 -5.40 -16.40
C TRP A 128 11.50 -6.27 -15.63
N LEU A 129 11.59 -6.10 -14.30
CA LEU A 129 12.43 -6.95 -13.45
C LEU A 129 12.11 -8.44 -13.64
N SER A 130 10.83 -8.80 -13.76
CA SER A 130 10.41 -10.19 -13.94
C SER A 130 10.87 -10.74 -15.30
N GLN A 131 10.76 -9.95 -16.37
CA GLN A 131 11.27 -10.32 -17.69
C GLN A 131 12.79 -10.50 -17.67
N THR A 132 13.53 -9.50 -17.18
CA THR A 132 15.00 -9.50 -17.16
C THR A 132 15.58 -10.68 -16.39
N TYR A 133 15.03 -11.01 -15.22
CA TYR A 133 15.52 -12.13 -14.42
C TYR A 133 15.07 -13.50 -14.96
N GLU A 134 13.89 -13.61 -15.57
CA GLU A 134 13.48 -14.86 -16.26
C GLU A 134 14.34 -15.13 -17.50
N GLU A 135 14.67 -14.11 -18.29
CA GLU A 135 15.58 -14.24 -19.44
C GLU A 135 16.99 -14.71 -19.02
N ALA A 136 17.43 -14.30 -17.82
CA ALA A 136 18.67 -14.78 -17.22
C ALA A 136 18.59 -16.22 -16.68
N GLY A 137 17.40 -16.83 -16.65
CA GLY A 137 17.15 -18.22 -16.28
C GLY A 137 16.66 -18.45 -14.85
N PHE A 138 16.18 -17.40 -14.15
CA PHE A 138 15.56 -17.54 -12.83
C PHE A 138 14.05 -17.84 -12.93
N GLU A 139 13.54 -18.71 -12.06
CA GLU A 139 12.09 -18.98 -11.95
C GLU A 139 11.41 -17.90 -11.09
N VAL A 140 10.97 -16.81 -11.71
CA VAL A 140 10.40 -15.66 -11.00
C VAL A 140 8.98 -15.97 -10.50
N PHE A 141 8.69 -15.57 -9.27
CA PHE A 141 7.37 -15.75 -8.66
C PHE A 141 6.34 -14.82 -9.31
N GLY A 142 5.48 -15.40 -10.15
CA GLY A 142 4.54 -14.68 -11.02
C GLY A 142 4.88 -14.81 -12.52
N GLY A 143 6.10 -15.27 -12.83
CA GLY A 143 6.62 -15.42 -14.19
C GLY A 143 6.89 -14.09 -14.89
N ALA A 144 7.48 -14.17 -16.09
CA ALA A 144 7.89 -13.00 -16.87
C ALA A 144 6.74 -12.04 -17.23
N LYS A 145 5.52 -12.56 -17.42
CA LYS A 145 4.36 -11.80 -17.92
C LYS A 145 3.26 -11.55 -16.89
N GLY A 146 3.36 -12.08 -15.68
CA GLY A 146 2.26 -12.04 -14.70
C GLY A 146 1.79 -10.62 -14.35
N MET A 147 2.70 -9.65 -14.32
CA MET A 147 2.37 -8.25 -14.09
C MET A 147 1.68 -7.59 -15.30
N LEU A 148 2.17 -7.85 -16.51
CA LEU A 148 1.59 -7.31 -17.76
C LEU A 148 0.20 -7.91 -18.02
N ASP A 149 0.10 -9.24 -18.00
CA ASP A 149 -1.16 -9.97 -18.21
C ASP A 149 -2.19 -9.59 -17.13
N GLY A 150 -1.72 -9.46 -15.88
CA GLY A 150 -2.55 -9.04 -14.76
C GLY A 150 -3.12 -7.63 -14.93
N PHE A 151 -2.28 -6.65 -15.29
CA PHE A 151 -2.74 -5.27 -15.51
C PHE A 151 -3.65 -5.17 -16.75
N ALA A 152 -3.29 -5.85 -17.85
CA ALA A 152 -4.10 -5.91 -19.06
C ALA A 152 -5.48 -6.51 -18.81
N SER A 153 -5.58 -7.54 -17.95
CA SER A 153 -6.85 -8.18 -17.59
C SER A 153 -7.85 -7.24 -16.92
N LEU A 154 -7.39 -6.08 -16.46
CA LEU A 154 -8.29 -5.07 -15.91
C LEU A 154 -9.09 -4.36 -17.02
N PHE A 155 -8.59 -4.29 -18.24
CA PHE A 155 -9.11 -3.41 -19.28
C PHE A 155 -9.21 -4.15 -20.63
N GLU A 156 -10.40 -4.65 -20.97
CA GLU A 156 -10.62 -5.44 -22.21
C GLU A 156 -10.25 -4.65 -23.48
N ASP A 157 -10.57 -3.37 -23.50
CA ASP A 157 -10.31 -2.44 -24.61
C ASP A 157 -9.08 -1.53 -24.37
N GLY A 158 -8.30 -1.83 -23.33
CA GLY A 158 -7.20 -1.00 -22.83
C GLY A 158 -7.66 0.28 -22.12
N ALA A 159 -6.69 1.06 -21.65
CA ALA A 159 -6.96 2.18 -20.74
C ALA A 159 -6.06 3.40 -20.95
N GLU A 160 -6.55 4.54 -20.48
CA GLU A 160 -5.78 5.75 -20.28
C GLU A 160 -5.19 5.75 -18.86
N ILE A 161 -3.87 5.74 -18.74
CA ILE A 161 -3.17 5.84 -17.46
C ILE A 161 -2.96 7.32 -17.15
N LEU A 162 -3.57 7.81 -16.08
CA LEU A 162 -3.54 9.23 -15.71
C LEU A 162 -2.53 9.45 -14.59
N VAL A 163 -1.40 10.10 -14.89
CA VAL A 163 -0.34 10.38 -13.92
C VAL A 163 -0.39 11.87 -13.56
N SER A 164 -0.50 12.20 -12.26
CA SER A 164 -0.42 13.59 -11.80
C SER A 164 1.02 14.09 -11.75
N GLU A 165 1.18 15.42 -11.69
CA GLU A 165 2.46 16.07 -11.47
C GLU A 165 3.10 15.66 -10.13
N GLU A 166 2.29 15.51 -9.06
CA GLU A 166 2.74 15.01 -7.76
C GLU A 166 3.32 13.58 -7.86
N SER A 167 2.82 12.77 -8.80
CA SER A 167 3.26 11.40 -9.05
C SER A 167 4.22 11.27 -10.24
N ASN A 168 4.78 12.39 -10.73
CA ASN A 168 5.57 12.41 -11.96
C ASN A 168 6.85 11.57 -11.90
N ASP A 169 7.38 11.31 -10.70
CA ASP A 169 8.51 10.37 -10.51
C ASP A 169 8.21 8.96 -11.09
N TYR A 170 6.94 8.55 -11.16
CA TYR A 170 6.51 7.25 -11.69
C TYR A 170 6.11 7.30 -13.18
N ARG A 171 6.12 8.49 -13.80
CA ARG A 171 5.75 8.64 -15.20
C ARG A 171 6.57 7.73 -16.13
N PRO A 172 7.91 7.62 -15.98
CA PRO A 172 8.71 6.75 -16.85
C PRO A 172 8.30 5.26 -16.77
N GLU A 173 8.00 4.78 -15.57
CA GLU A 173 7.47 3.42 -15.37
C GLU A 173 6.13 3.21 -16.08
N MET A 174 5.21 4.17 -15.99
CA MET A 174 3.89 4.06 -16.61
C MET A 174 3.98 4.12 -18.13
N ASP A 175 4.87 4.96 -18.68
CA ASP A 175 5.13 5.03 -20.12
C ASP A 175 5.70 3.70 -20.64
N TRP A 176 6.64 3.09 -19.90
CA TRP A 176 7.16 1.76 -20.23
C TRP A 176 6.07 0.69 -20.19
N LEU A 177 5.24 0.68 -19.14
CA LEU A 177 4.13 -0.27 -19.01
C LEU A 177 3.16 -0.14 -20.19
N ALA A 178 2.78 1.07 -20.56
CA ALA A 178 1.89 1.31 -21.69
C ALA A 178 2.51 0.84 -23.03
N ALA A 179 3.81 1.08 -23.23
CA ALA A 179 4.52 0.63 -24.43
C ALA A 179 4.52 -0.90 -24.57
N GLU A 180 4.78 -1.63 -23.48
CA GLU A 180 4.75 -3.11 -23.47
C GLU A 180 3.35 -3.69 -23.69
N LEU A 181 2.32 -3.00 -23.21
CA LEU A 181 0.92 -3.41 -23.39
C LEU A 181 0.35 -3.05 -24.79
N GLY A 182 1.03 -2.17 -25.53
CA GLY A 182 0.70 -1.76 -26.89
C GLY A 182 -0.28 -0.58 -26.99
N GLU A 183 -0.66 -0.23 -28.22
CA GLU A 183 -1.38 1.03 -28.57
C GLU A 183 -2.73 1.23 -27.86
N LYS A 184 -3.30 0.16 -27.31
CA LYS A 184 -4.52 0.25 -26.49
C LYS A 184 -4.26 0.88 -25.11
N PHE A 185 -3.02 1.08 -24.70
CA PHE A 185 -2.68 1.74 -23.45
C PHE A 185 -1.93 3.04 -23.73
N THR A 186 -2.38 4.13 -23.11
CA THR A 186 -1.80 5.46 -23.33
C THR A 186 -1.67 6.21 -22.02
N VAL A 187 -0.55 6.89 -21.81
CA VAL A 187 -0.29 7.64 -20.58
C VAL A 187 -0.52 9.13 -20.80
N HIS A 188 -1.30 9.75 -19.92
CA HIS A 188 -1.68 11.15 -19.97
C HIS A 188 -1.32 11.85 -18.66
N GLN A 189 -1.03 13.14 -18.77
CA GLN A 189 -0.92 14.00 -17.59
C GLN A 189 -2.33 14.27 -17.05
N ALA A 190 -2.58 13.93 -15.79
CA ALA A 190 -3.91 13.99 -15.19
C ALA A 190 -4.49 15.42 -15.17
N GLU A 191 -3.65 16.45 -15.00
CA GLU A 191 -4.04 17.86 -14.99
C GLU A 191 -4.51 18.37 -16.36
N LYS A 192 -4.05 17.73 -17.44
CA LYS A 192 -4.36 18.11 -18.83
C LYS A 192 -5.34 17.15 -19.50
N TRP A 193 -5.83 16.15 -18.77
CA TRP A 193 -6.72 15.15 -19.34
C TRP A 193 -8.10 15.75 -19.63
N GLU A 194 -8.62 15.45 -20.82
CA GLU A 194 -9.96 15.83 -21.24
C GLU A 194 -10.89 14.62 -21.22
N ALA A 195 -12.18 14.87 -20.98
CA ALA A 195 -13.18 13.81 -20.83
C ALA A 195 -13.22 12.88 -22.05
N SER A 196 -12.87 11.61 -21.83
CA SER A 196 -12.93 10.55 -22.83
C SER A 196 -13.99 9.48 -22.47
N LYS A 197 -14.29 8.60 -23.42
CA LYS A 197 -15.17 7.43 -23.18
C LYS A 197 -14.41 6.18 -22.70
N ARG A 198 -13.08 6.25 -22.64
CA ARG A 198 -12.20 5.11 -22.35
C ARG A 198 -12.16 4.84 -20.85
N GLU A 199 -11.72 3.64 -20.48
CA GLU A 199 -11.41 3.35 -19.09
C GLU A 199 -10.12 4.04 -18.67
N CYS A 200 -10.06 4.49 -17.43
CA CYS A 200 -8.91 5.18 -16.86
C CYS A 200 -8.32 4.37 -15.69
N TYR A 201 -7.00 4.20 -15.71
CA TYR A 201 -6.25 3.86 -14.50
C TYR A 201 -5.70 5.16 -13.91
N ARG A 202 -6.15 5.54 -12.70
CA ARG A 202 -5.57 6.72 -12.04
C ARG A 202 -4.29 6.36 -11.32
N PHE A 203 -3.28 7.19 -11.51
CA PHE A 203 -2.02 7.18 -10.79
C PHE A 203 -1.80 8.55 -10.15
N PHE A 204 -2.69 8.87 -9.22
CA PHE A 204 -2.64 10.02 -8.33
C PHE A 204 -3.47 9.73 -7.08
N GLU A 205 -3.04 10.26 -5.94
CA GLU A 205 -3.72 10.14 -4.65
C GLU A 205 -4.89 11.12 -4.54
N LEU A 206 -5.94 10.79 -3.77
CA LEU A 206 -7.14 11.64 -3.72
C LEU A 206 -6.94 12.94 -2.95
N PHE A 207 -5.89 13.08 -2.13
CA PHE A 207 -5.59 14.37 -1.50
C PHE A 207 -5.21 15.45 -2.52
N ASP A 208 -4.62 15.03 -3.65
CA ASP A 208 -4.18 15.89 -4.75
C ASP A 208 -5.33 16.28 -5.70
N TRP A 209 -6.58 15.98 -5.34
CA TRP A 209 -7.75 16.19 -6.20
C TRP A 209 -7.90 17.62 -6.72
N LYS A 210 -7.42 18.63 -6.00
CA LYS A 210 -7.51 20.05 -6.41
C LYS A 210 -6.65 20.35 -7.63
N SER A 211 -5.59 19.59 -7.84
CA SER A 211 -4.68 19.73 -8.97
C SER A 211 -5.30 19.16 -10.24
N ILE A 212 -6.31 18.28 -10.13
CA ILE A 212 -6.90 17.55 -11.26
C ILE A 212 -8.23 18.21 -11.69
N PRO A 213 -8.27 19.07 -12.74
CA PRO A 213 -9.47 19.84 -13.07
C PRO A 213 -10.65 18.96 -13.47
N ALA A 214 -10.37 17.85 -14.18
CA ALA A 214 -11.36 16.92 -14.70
C ALA A 214 -11.83 15.86 -13.67
N ILE A 215 -11.42 15.94 -12.40
CA ILE A 215 -11.71 14.86 -11.43
C ILE A 215 -13.20 14.62 -11.20
N ARG A 216 -14.03 15.66 -11.30
CA ARG A 216 -15.49 15.53 -11.15
C ARG A 216 -16.11 14.86 -12.37
N GLU A 217 -15.57 15.12 -13.56
CA GLU A 217 -15.95 14.46 -14.81
C GLU A 217 -15.56 12.97 -14.76
N LEU A 218 -14.35 12.66 -14.26
CA LEU A 218 -13.91 11.28 -13.99
C LEU A 218 -14.84 10.57 -13.00
N ALA A 219 -15.24 11.24 -11.92
CA ALA A 219 -16.19 10.71 -10.96
C ALA A 219 -17.55 10.37 -11.60
N ARG A 220 -18.04 11.24 -12.49
CA ARG A 220 -19.31 11.04 -13.20
C ARG A 220 -19.22 9.95 -14.26
N SER A 221 -18.06 9.73 -14.89
CA SER A 221 -17.92 8.70 -15.92
C SER A 221 -18.04 7.29 -15.35
N GLY A 222 -17.60 7.08 -14.11
CA GLY A 222 -17.58 5.79 -13.43
C GLY A 222 -16.59 4.78 -14.03
N LYS A 223 -15.78 5.18 -15.01
CA LYS A 223 -14.83 4.31 -15.73
C LYS A 223 -13.40 4.51 -15.24
N ILE A 224 -13.21 4.55 -13.92
CA ILE A 224 -11.93 4.85 -13.30
C ILE A 224 -11.62 3.83 -12.20
N THR A 225 -10.40 3.28 -12.23
CA THR A 225 -9.87 2.45 -11.14
C THR A 225 -8.45 2.91 -10.79
N PRO A 226 -8.04 2.89 -9.52
CA PRO A 226 -8.87 2.74 -8.31
C PRO A 226 -10.01 3.78 -8.26
N PRO A 227 -11.15 3.49 -7.60
CA PRO A 227 -12.28 4.41 -7.56
C PRO A 227 -11.95 5.67 -6.75
N LEU A 228 -12.70 6.75 -6.98
CA LEU A 228 -12.55 8.03 -6.27
C LEU A 228 -13.23 7.99 -4.89
N LYS A 229 -12.85 7.00 -4.08
CA LYS A 229 -13.44 6.68 -2.78
C LYS A 229 -12.36 6.75 -1.70
N PRO A 230 -12.21 7.90 -1.01
CA PRO A 230 -11.11 8.16 -0.09
C PRO A 230 -10.94 7.12 1.01
N HIS A 231 -12.03 6.49 1.45
CA HIS A 231 -11.92 5.48 2.50
C HIS A 231 -11.02 4.30 2.09
N PHE A 232 -10.75 4.03 0.81
CA PHE A 232 -9.80 2.99 0.42
C PHE A 232 -8.33 3.38 0.56
N GLU A 233 -8.01 4.67 0.58
CA GLU A 233 -6.65 5.18 0.81
C GLU A 233 -6.32 5.27 2.31
N GLU A 234 -7.31 4.98 3.17
CA GLU A 234 -7.18 5.10 4.62
C GLU A 234 -6.48 3.92 5.29
N LYS A 235 -5.40 4.22 6.02
CA LYS A 235 -4.77 3.27 6.96
C LYS A 235 -5.68 2.96 8.16
N LEU A 236 -6.69 3.80 8.44
CA LEU A 236 -7.71 3.58 9.48
C LEU A 236 -8.33 2.19 9.44
N TRP A 237 -8.52 1.59 8.26
CA TRP A 237 -9.08 0.24 8.17
C TRP A 237 -8.25 -0.81 8.91
N LEU A 238 -6.93 -0.65 8.98
CA LEU A 238 -6.06 -1.55 9.74
C LEU A 238 -6.33 -1.44 11.25
N ALA A 239 -6.69 -0.26 11.74
CA ALA A 239 -7.07 -0.02 13.13
C ALA A 239 -8.49 -0.52 13.42
N LEU A 240 -9.44 -0.18 12.54
CA LEU A 240 -10.85 -0.57 12.64
C LEU A 240 -11.05 -2.09 12.56
N PHE A 241 -10.13 -2.81 11.91
CA PHE A 241 -10.11 -4.27 11.95
C PHE A 241 -10.07 -4.83 13.39
N TRP A 242 -9.40 -4.13 14.31
CA TRP A 242 -9.22 -4.54 15.71
C TRP A 242 -10.24 -3.93 16.68
N ALA A 243 -11.09 -3.01 16.22
CA ALA A 243 -12.11 -2.37 17.04
C ALA A 243 -13.06 -3.42 17.64
N PRO A 244 -13.21 -3.50 18.98
CA PRO A 244 -14.05 -4.52 19.62
C PRO A 244 -15.51 -4.52 19.13
N SER A 245 -16.05 -3.34 18.85
CA SER A 245 -17.41 -3.13 18.34
C SER A 245 -17.63 -3.70 16.93
N LEU A 246 -16.56 -3.86 16.13
CA LEU A 246 -16.62 -4.38 14.77
C LEU A 246 -16.33 -5.88 14.67
N ARG A 247 -15.88 -6.51 15.76
CA ARG A 247 -15.48 -7.94 15.78
C ARG A 247 -16.55 -8.88 15.18
N LYS A 248 -17.80 -8.77 15.64
CA LYS A 248 -18.90 -9.62 15.16
C LYS A 248 -19.25 -9.35 13.69
N ILE A 249 -19.03 -8.12 13.22
CA ILE A 249 -19.22 -7.76 11.82
C ILE A 249 -18.14 -8.47 10.99
N TRP A 250 -16.87 -8.37 11.37
CA TRP A 250 -15.79 -9.06 10.68
C TRP A 250 -15.96 -10.59 10.68
N GLU A 251 -16.39 -11.19 11.78
CA GLU A 251 -16.69 -12.62 11.88
C GLU A 251 -17.83 -13.07 10.96
N LYS A 252 -18.78 -12.17 10.66
CA LYS A 252 -19.88 -12.43 9.72
C LYS A 252 -19.47 -12.23 8.26
N GLU A 253 -18.79 -11.12 7.96
CA GLU A 253 -18.45 -10.72 6.59
C GLU A 253 -17.24 -11.48 6.00
N LEU A 254 -16.37 -12.00 6.87
CA LEU A 254 -15.17 -12.74 6.48
C LEU A 254 -15.31 -14.21 6.88
N ARG A 255 -14.98 -15.11 5.93
CA ARG A 255 -14.82 -16.53 6.24
C ARG A 255 -13.79 -16.71 7.36
N GLY A 256 -14.00 -17.68 8.24
CA GLY A 256 -13.11 -17.92 9.39
C GLY A 256 -11.63 -18.00 9.01
N SER A 257 -11.29 -18.70 7.91
CA SER A 257 -9.92 -18.78 7.41
C SER A 257 -9.35 -17.44 6.93
N HIS A 258 -10.16 -16.59 6.28
CA HIS A 258 -9.73 -15.25 5.85
C HIS A 258 -9.48 -14.36 7.06
N LEU A 259 -10.39 -14.37 8.05
CA LEU A 259 -10.23 -13.60 9.28
C LEU A 259 -8.96 -14.00 10.03
N GLN A 260 -8.64 -15.29 10.12
CA GLN A 260 -7.41 -15.74 10.77
C GLN A 260 -6.14 -15.31 10.02
N ILE A 261 -6.15 -15.32 8.68
CA ILE A 261 -5.03 -14.81 7.88
C ILE A 261 -4.85 -13.30 8.14
N LEU A 262 -5.94 -12.52 8.10
CA LEU A 262 -5.89 -11.08 8.33
C LEU A 262 -5.46 -10.73 9.76
N LYS A 263 -5.88 -11.48 10.78
CA LYS A 263 -5.41 -11.31 12.17
C LYS A 263 -3.91 -11.55 12.36
N LYS A 264 -3.31 -12.43 11.56
CA LYS A 264 -1.86 -12.65 11.56
C LYS A 264 -1.11 -11.55 10.82
N LEU A 265 -1.74 -11.01 9.76
CA LEU A 265 -1.13 -10.03 8.88
C LEU A 265 -1.19 -8.60 9.44
N ILE A 266 -2.36 -8.16 9.93
CA ILE A 266 -2.60 -6.78 10.34
C ILE A 266 -2.13 -6.62 11.79
N PRO A 267 -1.15 -5.76 12.09
CA PRO A 267 -0.72 -5.53 13.47
C PRO A 267 -1.87 -4.88 14.26
N TYR A 268 -1.93 -5.15 15.56
CA TYR A 268 -2.95 -4.53 16.41
C TYR A 268 -2.77 -3.01 16.40
N GLY A 269 -3.87 -2.28 16.34
CA GLY A 269 -3.83 -0.83 16.21
C GLY A 269 -5.14 -0.15 16.57
N TRP A 270 -5.07 1.17 16.70
CA TRP A 270 -6.14 2.03 17.19
C TRP A 270 -6.18 3.32 16.37
N PRO A 271 -7.37 3.86 16.05
CA PRO A 271 -7.50 5.28 15.78
C PRO A 271 -7.08 6.07 17.03
N VAL A 272 -6.36 7.18 16.86
CA VAL A 272 -5.98 8.06 17.98
C VAL A 272 -7.16 8.97 18.36
N ASP A 273 -8.25 8.35 18.80
CA ASP A 273 -9.51 9.00 19.19
C ASP A 273 -9.38 9.64 20.58
N PRO A 274 -9.49 10.98 20.71
CA PRO A 274 -9.33 11.68 21.99
C PRO A 274 -10.56 11.62 22.90
N SER A 275 -11.61 10.88 22.52
CA SER A 275 -12.84 10.78 23.31
C SER A 275 -12.57 10.23 24.72
N GLU A 276 -13.12 10.90 25.73
CA GLU A 276 -13.07 10.41 27.11
C GLU A 276 -13.77 9.05 27.24
N ILE A 277 -13.12 8.11 27.93
CA ILE A 277 -13.69 6.80 28.26
C ILE A 277 -14.05 6.73 29.75
N PRO A 278 -15.02 5.88 30.15
CA PRO A 278 -15.40 5.74 31.55
C PRO A 278 -14.20 5.34 32.45
N PRO A 279 -14.19 5.72 33.75
CA PRO A 279 -13.06 5.44 34.66
C PRO A 279 -12.70 3.97 34.86
N HIS A 280 -13.57 3.04 34.47
CA HIS A 280 -13.36 1.59 34.55
C HIS A 280 -13.07 0.95 33.17
N ALA A 281 -12.90 1.76 32.13
CA ALA A 281 -12.51 1.34 30.79
C ALA A 281 -11.03 1.66 30.54
N ALA A 282 -10.44 0.96 29.57
CA ALA A 282 -9.08 1.21 29.12
C ALA A 282 -8.98 1.06 27.60
N ILE A 283 -8.00 1.73 26.99
CA ILE A 283 -7.62 1.50 25.62
C ILE A 283 -7.07 0.06 25.51
N PRO A 284 -7.71 -0.83 24.74
CA PRO A 284 -7.40 -2.27 24.78
C PRO A 284 -5.91 -2.55 24.53
N ARG A 285 -5.30 -3.40 25.37
CA ARG A 285 -3.87 -3.79 25.35
C ARG A 285 -2.85 -2.71 25.72
N LEU A 286 -3.22 -1.43 25.69
CA LEU A 286 -2.38 -0.37 26.25
C LEU A 286 -2.63 -0.22 27.75
N GLU A 287 -3.81 -0.63 28.23
CA GLU A 287 -4.21 -0.64 29.65
C GLU A 287 -4.10 0.75 30.31
N VAL A 288 -4.38 1.80 29.54
CA VAL A 288 -4.45 3.21 29.95
C VAL A 288 -5.80 3.84 29.64
N SER A 289 -6.14 4.94 30.31
CA SER A 289 -7.44 5.59 30.17
C SER A 289 -7.47 6.70 29.11
N SER A 290 -6.31 7.17 28.64
CA SER A 290 -6.21 8.28 27.68
C SER A 290 -4.98 8.16 26.77
N TRP A 291 -4.98 8.91 25.67
CA TRP A 291 -3.80 9.06 24.81
C TRP A 291 -2.71 9.95 25.44
N ASP A 292 -3.08 10.84 26.37
CA ASP A 292 -2.10 11.61 27.14
C ASP A 292 -1.18 10.69 27.95
N GLU A 293 -1.73 9.64 28.58
CA GLU A 293 -0.93 8.60 29.24
C GLU A 293 -0.01 7.84 28.27
N VAL A 294 -0.46 7.59 27.03
CA VAL A 294 0.39 7.01 25.98
C VAL A 294 1.53 7.95 25.60
N GLY A 295 1.29 9.27 25.64
CA GLY A 295 2.31 10.31 25.47
C GLY A 295 3.42 10.26 26.53
N GLU A 296 3.11 9.73 27.72
CA GLU A 296 4.04 9.56 28.85
C GLU A 296 4.75 8.19 28.87
N PHE A 297 4.47 7.29 27.93
CA PHE A 297 5.08 5.97 27.91
C PHE A 297 6.61 6.01 27.90
N SER A 298 7.21 5.13 28.71
CA SER A 298 8.65 4.91 28.68
C SER A 298 9.10 4.39 27.30
N GLN A 299 10.39 4.50 26.98
CA GLN A 299 10.94 3.96 25.73
C GLN A 299 10.60 2.48 25.51
N LYS A 300 10.49 1.70 26.60
CA LYS A 300 10.14 0.27 26.55
C LYS A 300 8.67 0.05 26.17
N ASP A 301 7.78 0.92 26.64
CA ASP A 301 6.33 0.76 26.50
C ASP A 301 5.82 1.34 25.16
N ARG A 302 6.47 2.39 24.65
CA ARG A 302 6.16 2.96 23.32
C ARG A 302 6.80 2.22 22.15
N ARG A 303 6.76 0.89 22.18
CA ARG A 303 7.01 0.04 20.99
C ARG A 303 5.82 0.10 20.04
N LEU A 304 5.55 1.31 19.56
CA LEU A 304 4.39 1.70 18.78
C LEU A 304 4.83 2.49 17.54
N VAL A 305 3.98 2.51 16.53
CA VAL A 305 4.14 3.28 15.30
C VAL A 305 2.93 4.19 15.13
N LEU A 306 3.15 5.49 15.13
CA LEU A 306 2.13 6.49 14.82
C LEU A 306 2.20 6.83 13.33
N LYS A 307 1.07 6.75 12.63
CA LYS A 307 0.97 6.96 11.19
C LYS A 307 -0.15 7.95 10.89
N VAL A 308 0.13 8.96 10.08
CA VAL A 308 -0.92 9.73 9.40
C VAL A 308 -1.74 8.76 8.55
N SER A 309 -3.07 8.86 8.63
CA SER A 309 -3.95 8.05 7.78
C SER A 309 -4.02 8.61 6.35
N GLY A 310 -4.84 8.05 5.47
CA GLY A 310 -4.88 8.45 4.06
C GLY A 310 -5.33 9.89 3.85
N PHE A 311 -5.48 10.30 2.58
CA PHE A 311 -5.94 11.64 2.21
C PHE A 311 -5.06 12.78 2.77
N SER A 312 -3.74 12.61 2.68
CA SER A 312 -2.75 13.59 3.14
C SER A 312 -1.47 13.51 2.30
N ASP A 313 -0.87 14.65 2.00
CA ASP A 313 0.46 14.76 1.38
C ASP A 313 1.58 14.18 2.27
N LEU A 314 1.35 14.14 3.59
CA LEU A 314 2.24 13.50 4.56
C LEU A 314 2.12 11.98 4.57
N ALA A 315 1.06 11.40 4.00
CA ALA A 315 0.85 9.95 3.99
C ALA A 315 1.80 9.20 3.04
N TRP A 316 2.52 9.93 2.17
CA TRP A 316 3.45 9.39 1.21
C TRP A 316 4.91 9.38 1.72
N GLY A 317 5.73 8.45 1.20
CA GLY A 317 7.19 8.44 1.38
C GLY A 317 7.68 8.33 2.83
N SER A 318 6.93 7.70 3.74
CA SER A 318 7.26 7.55 5.17
C SER A 318 7.37 8.86 5.99
N ARG A 319 6.93 10.00 5.44
CA ARG A 319 6.98 11.33 6.08
C ARG A 319 6.05 11.39 7.30
N GLY A 320 4.86 10.81 7.19
CA GLY A 320 3.86 10.73 8.26
C GLY A 320 4.02 9.56 9.22
N VAL A 321 5.19 8.92 9.32
CA VAL A 321 5.43 7.75 10.18
C VAL A 321 6.42 8.06 11.29
N MET A 322 6.04 7.80 12.54
CA MET A 322 6.88 7.96 13.72
C MET A 322 6.97 6.65 14.50
N ILE A 323 8.18 6.24 14.89
CA ILE A 323 8.43 5.03 15.68
C ILE A 323 8.71 5.46 17.12
N GLY A 324 7.79 5.16 18.05
CA GLY A 324 7.82 5.78 19.38
C GLY A 324 9.10 5.56 20.17
N HIS A 325 9.64 4.35 20.14
CA HIS A 325 10.83 3.98 20.91
C HIS A 325 12.15 4.53 20.34
N ASP A 326 12.12 5.12 19.13
CA ASP A 326 13.26 5.79 18.51
C ASP A 326 13.27 7.30 18.74
N GLU A 327 12.17 7.85 19.26
CA GLU A 327 12.02 9.29 19.43
C GLU A 327 12.32 9.75 20.86
N PRO A 328 12.85 10.96 21.07
CA PRO A 328 12.85 11.60 22.39
C PRO A 328 11.43 11.69 22.98
N LEU A 329 11.30 11.64 24.32
CA LEU A 329 9.99 11.66 24.99
C LEU A 329 9.16 12.89 24.60
N GLU A 330 9.75 14.08 24.65
CA GLU A 330 9.07 15.33 24.27
C GLU A 330 8.51 15.29 22.85
N ARG A 331 9.28 14.76 21.89
CA ARG A 331 8.86 14.64 20.49
C ARG A 331 7.74 13.64 20.31
N TRP A 332 7.79 12.51 21.03
CA TRP A 332 6.71 11.53 21.06
C TRP A 332 5.42 12.10 21.64
N ARG A 333 5.49 12.73 22.81
CA ARG A 333 4.34 13.37 23.46
C ARG A 333 3.69 14.40 22.54
N THR A 334 4.51 15.25 21.92
CA THR A 334 4.03 16.25 20.96
C THR A 334 3.28 15.60 19.80
N ALA A 335 3.84 14.53 19.22
CA ALA A 335 3.21 13.84 18.10
C ALA A 335 1.88 13.14 18.47
N VAL A 336 1.76 12.62 19.69
CA VAL A 336 0.52 12.05 20.22
C VAL A 336 -0.51 13.16 20.45
N ASN A 337 -0.12 14.30 21.04
CA ASN A 337 -1.02 15.45 21.22
C ASN A 337 -1.49 16.03 19.87
N ASP A 338 -0.60 16.13 18.89
CA ASP A 338 -0.96 16.53 17.53
C ASP A 338 -1.95 15.55 16.91
N ALA A 339 -1.77 14.23 17.12
CA ALA A 339 -2.69 13.22 16.62
C ALA A 339 -4.10 13.37 17.20
N GLN A 340 -4.19 13.68 18.49
CA GLN A 340 -5.46 13.96 19.18
C GLN A 340 -6.13 15.23 18.62
N SER A 341 -5.39 16.33 18.52
CA SER A 341 -5.94 17.62 18.05
C SER A 341 -6.40 17.59 16.59
N GLN A 342 -5.77 16.76 15.76
CA GLN A 342 -6.07 16.62 14.33
C GLN A 342 -7.10 15.52 14.05
N PHE A 343 -7.62 14.81 15.06
CA PHE A 343 -8.42 13.59 14.85
C PHE A 343 -9.60 13.77 13.87
N MET A 344 -10.27 14.92 13.90
CA MET A 344 -11.43 15.23 13.05
C MET A 344 -11.08 15.79 11.66
N ILE A 345 -9.80 16.04 11.38
CA ILE A 345 -9.33 16.66 10.13
C ILE A 345 -8.34 15.75 9.41
N GLN A 346 -7.37 15.20 10.14
CA GLN A 346 -6.35 14.30 9.63
C GLN A 346 -6.14 13.18 10.67
N PRO A 347 -7.04 12.18 10.70
CA PRO A 347 -6.95 11.10 11.67
C PRO A 347 -5.63 10.35 11.53
N ARG A 348 -5.12 9.88 12.68
CA ARG A 348 -3.90 9.08 12.74
C ARG A 348 -4.19 7.71 13.34
N VAL A 349 -3.38 6.74 12.95
CA VAL A 349 -3.42 5.38 13.46
C VAL A 349 -2.19 5.13 14.33
N MET A 350 -2.41 4.62 15.53
CA MET A 350 -1.39 3.99 16.36
C MET A 350 -1.37 2.49 16.07
N GLN A 351 -0.20 1.87 15.88
CA GLN A 351 -0.07 0.41 15.73
C GLN A 351 1.05 -0.14 16.57
N GLU A 352 0.93 -1.40 17.00
CA GLU A 352 2.03 -2.15 17.59
C GLU A 352 3.22 -2.19 16.61
N PHE A 353 4.42 -1.82 17.07
CA PHE A 353 5.63 -2.01 16.30
C PHE A 353 5.97 -3.50 16.20
N LYS A 354 6.33 -3.96 15.00
CA LYS A 354 6.76 -5.35 14.75
C LYS A 354 8.19 -5.34 14.22
N GLU A 355 9.04 -6.14 14.88
CA GLU A 355 10.42 -6.34 14.42
C GLU A 355 10.40 -7.12 13.11
N THR A 356 11.13 -6.62 12.12
CA THR A 356 11.41 -7.35 10.90
C THR A 356 12.62 -8.25 11.14
N LYS A 357 12.65 -9.40 10.47
CA LYS A 357 13.84 -10.26 10.48
C LYS A 357 14.93 -9.68 9.60
N LEU A 358 16.16 -10.08 9.88
CA LEU A 358 17.31 -9.81 9.04
C LEU A 358 17.47 -10.93 8.01
N VAL A 359 17.91 -10.56 6.82
CA VAL A 359 18.26 -11.47 5.73
C VAL A 359 19.60 -11.06 5.16
N GLU A 360 20.26 -12.01 4.52
CA GLU A 360 21.41 -11.74 3.67
C GLU A 360 20.95 -11.78 2.21
N HIS A 361 21.40 -10.82 1.40
CA HIS A 361 21.13 -10.79 -0.04
C HIS A 361 22.33 -10.20 -0.79
N PRO A 362 22.79 -10.81 -1.89
CA PRO A 362 23.88 -10.24 -2.67
C PRO A 362 23.45 -8.98 -3.41
N TYR A 363 24.41 -8.13 -3.73
CA TYR A 363 24.23 -6.93 -4.51
C TYR A 363 25.51 -6.54 -5.23
N PHE A 364 25.40 -5.75 -6.29
CA PHE A 364 26.54 -5.13 -6.95
C PHE A 364 26.92 -3.83 -6.23
N GLU A 365 28.13 -3.78 -5.68
CA GLU A 365 28.62 -2.56 -5.03
C GLU A 365 28.71 -1.42 -6.07
N PRO A 366 28.08 -0.25 -5.83
CA PRO A 366 27.92 0.77 -6.87
C PRO A 366 29.22 1.34 -7.46
N LYS A 367 30.32 1.35 -6.71
CA LYS A 367 31.62 1.92 -7.10
C LYS A 367 32.51 0.90 -7.81
N THR A 368 32.55 -0.35 -7.35
CA THR A 368 33.47 -1.38 -7.84
C THR A 368 32.80 -2.37 -8.78
N GLY A 369 31.47 -2.52 -8.71
CA GLY A 369 30.71 -3.55 -9.42
C GLY A 369 30.93 -4.97 -8.86
N GLU A 370 31.66 -5.11 -7.75
CA GLU A 370 31.86 -6.40 -7.08
C GLU A 370 30.57 -6.87 -6.44
N ILE A 371 30.35 -8.19 -6.44
CA ILE A 371 29.26 -8.79 -5.68
C ILE A 371 29.62 -8.77 -4.20
N ARG A 372 28.77 -8.13 -3.39
CA ARG A 372 28.86 -8.11 -1.93
C ARG A 372 27.55 -8.57 -1.32
N THR A 373 27.57 -8.96 -0.05
CA THR A 373 26.36 -9.33 0.69
C THR A 373 25.88 -8.18 1.55
N MET A 374 24.59 -7.86 1.46
CA MET A 374 23.92 -6.94 2.37
C MET A 374 23.17 -7.74 3.44
N GLU A 375 23.42 -7.44 4.71
CA GLU A 375 22.51 -7.78 5.79
C GLU A 375 21.42 -6.70 5.88
N GLY A 376 20.17 -7.09 5.68
CA GLY A 376 19.09 -6.14 5.48
C GLY A 376 17.72 -6.61 5.95
N ARG A 377 16.77 -5.68 5.92
CA ARG A 377 15.36 -5.90 6.24
C ARG A 377 14.55 -5.86 4.95
N VAL A 378 13.52 -6.70 4.86
CA VAL A 378 12.75 -6.89 3.62
C VAL A 378 11.31 -6.40 3.77
N ARG A 379 10.88 -5.60 2.80
CA ARG A 379 9.48 -5.35 2.49
C ARG A 379 9.12 -6.07 1.20
N LEU A 380 8.05 -6.84 1.22
CA LEU A 380 7.49 -7.54 0.07
C LEU A 380 6.18 -6.87 -0.36
N CYS A 381 6.06 -6.60 -1.65
CA CYS A 381 4.88 -6.01 -2.26
C CYS A 381 4.33 -6.98 -3.33
N PRO A 382 3.51 -7.97 -2.94
CA PRO A 382 2.79 -8.79 -3.90
C PRO A 382 1.68 -7.96 -4.59
N TYR A 383 1.50 -8.15 -5.89
CA TYR A 383 0.45 -7.49 -6.65
C TYR A 383 -0.64 -8.49 -6.99
N TYR A 384 -1.87 -8.17 -6.60
CA TYR A 384 -3.04 -8.93 -7.01
C TYR A 384 -3.94 -8.11 -7.93
N PHE A 385 -4.34 -8.71 -9.04
CA PHE A 385 -5.26 -8.13 -10.00
C PHE A 385 -6.63 -8.78 -9.83
N VAL A 386 -7.68 -7.96 -9.77
CA VAL A 386 -9.04 -8.40 -9.49
C VAL A 386 -9.90 -8.24 -10.74
N SER A 387 -10.41 -9.36 -11.24
CA SER A 387 -11.33 -9.40 -12.38
C SER A 387 -12.67 -8.71 -12.05
N GLN A 388 -13.48 -8.44 -13.07
CA GLN A 388 -14.82 -7.87 -12.85
C GLN A 388 -15.72 -8.78 -11.99
N GLU A 389 -15.52 -10.10 -12.05
CA GLU A 389 -16.21 -11.10 -11.22
C GLU A 389 -15.63 -11.21 -9.80
N GLY A 390 -14.61 -10.41 -9.46
CA GLY A 390 -14.00 -10.37 -8.14
C GLY A 390 -13.00 -11.51 -7.89
N GLN A 391 -12.50 -12.17 -8.92
CA GLN A 391 -11.44 -13.17 -8.79
C GLN A 391 -10.08 -12.49 -8.74
N SER A 392 -9.29 -12.78 -7.71
CA SER A 392 -7.95 -12.23 -7.54
C SER A 392 -6.88 -13.19 -8.08
N SER A 393 -6.00 -12.73 -8.96
CA SER A 393 -4.79 -13.42 -9.41
C SER A 393 -3.54 -12.69 -8.90
N LEU A 394 -2.48 -13.43 -8.55
CA LEU A 394 -1.18 -12.84 -8.22
C LEU A 394 -0.40 -12.62 -9.52
N GLY A 395 0.06 -11.40 -9.78
CA GLY A 395 0.91 -11.10 -10.94
C GLY A 395 2.40 -11.19 -10.66
N GLY A 396 2.83 -10.89 -9.43
CA GLY A 396 4.23 -10.93 -9.03
C GLY A 396 4.44 -10.40 -7.61
N CYS A 397 5.68 -10.46 -7.12
CA CYS A 397 6.05 -9.88 -5.83
C CYS A 397 7.39 -9.15 -5.92
N LEU A 398 7.38 -7.86 -5.60
CA LEU A 398 8.59 -7.04 -5.51
C LEU A 398 9.17 -7.16 -4.10
N ALA A 399 10.47 -7.40 -3.99
CA ALA A 399 11.20 -7.27 -2.75
C ALA A 399 11.99 -5.96 -2.74
N THR A 400 11.84 -5.19 -1.66
CA THR A 400 12.74 -4.10 -1.31
C THR A 400 13.57 -4.52 -0.11
N ILE A 401 14.89 -4.63 -0.27
CA ILE A 401 15.83 -4.91 0.82
C ILE A 401 16.58 -3.63 1.15
N VAL A 402 16.58 -3.24 2.42
CA VAL A 402 17.33 -2.06 2.91
C VAL A 402 18.33 -2.48 4.00
N PRO A 403 19.43 -1.74 4.19
CA PRO A 403 20.39 -2.02 5.25
C PRO A 403 19.76 -2.18 6.64
N ALA A 404 20.34 -3.05 7.48
CA ALA A 404 19.79 -3.46 8.78
C ALA A 404 19.50 -2.31 9.76
N ASP A 405 20.23 -1.19 9.65
CA ASP A 405 20.07 0.02 10.46
C ASP A 405 18.83 0.85 10.08
N LYS A 406 18.23 0.59 8.90
CA LYS A 406 17.01 1.26 8.45
C LYS A 406 15.76 0.55 8.97
N LYS A 407 14.99 1.22 9.83
CA LYS A 407 13.70 0.71 10.32
C LYS A 407 12.50 1.05 9.41
N LYS A 408 12.61 2.13 8.63
CA LYS A 408 11.63 2.47 7.59
C LYS A 408 12.09 1.84 6.27
N ILE A 409 11.30 0.90 5.76
CA ILE A 409 11.62 0.16 4.54
C ILE A 409 10.74 0.71 3.40
N HIS A 410 11.32 1.56 2.56
CA HIS A 410 10.69 2.04 1.33
C HIS A 410 11.73 2.10 0.21
N GLY A 411 11.30 2.35 -1.04
CA GLY A 411 12.22 2.56 -2.14
C GLY A 411 13.14 3.75 -1.86
N MET A 412 14.45 3.49 -1.75
CA MET A 412 15.51 4.45 -1.46
C MET A 412 16.72 4.14 -2.32
N ARG A 413 17.64 5.11 -2.44
CA ARG A 413 18.93 4.92 -3.13
C ARG A 413 19.76 3.75 -2.57
N ASP A 414 19.63 3.53 -1.27
CA ASP A 414 20.37 2.47 -0.56
C ASP A 414 19.63 1.11 -0.58
N GLY A 415 18.48 1.03 -1.26
CA GLY A 415 17.66 -0.18 -1.29
C GLY A 415 17.95 -1.05 -2.52
N ILE A 416 17.88 -2.36 -2.35
CA ILE A 416 17.88 -3.33 -3.44
C ILE A 416 16.43 -3.59 -3.86
N LEU A 417 16.15 -3.49 -5.16
CA LEU A 417 14.84 -3.80 -5.75
C LEU A 417 15.00 -5.00 -6.69
N VAL A 418 14.34 -6.10 -6.35
CA VAL A 418 14.38 -7.36 -7.12
C VAL A 418 13.02 -8.04 -7.13
N PRO A 419 12.70 -8.85 -8.17
CA PRO A 419 11.54 -9.71 -8.10
C PRO A 419 11.78 -10.81 -7.05
N CYS A 420 10.73 -11.47 -6.59
CA CYS A 420 10.86 -12.68 -5.78
C CYS A 420 10.96 -13.94 -6.65
N MET A 421 11.61 -14.98 -6.12
CA MET A 421 11.67 -16.33 -6.72
C MET A 421 11.41 -17.45 -5.73
#